data_AF-A0A7K3QUV5-F1
#
_entry.id   AF-A0A7K3QUV5-F1
#
_cell.length_a   1.000
_cell.length_b   1.000
_cell.length_c   1.000
_cell.angle_alpha   90.00
_cell.angle_beta   90.00
_cell.angle_gamma   90.00
#
_symmetry.space_group_name_H-M   'P 1'
#
loop_
_entity.id
_entity.type
_entity.pdbx_description
1 polymer ?
#
loop_
_entity_poly.entity_id
_entity_poly.type
_entity_poly.pdbx_seq_one_letter_code
_entity_poly.pdbx_strand_id
1 'polypeptide(L)' 'AAVWWTRAADAGHGRAALRLALVYARRGELAEGQRWAARAMELGPKEVGERAARLEGALREELSA' A
#
# COMPACT_ATOMS: atom_id res chain seq x y z
N ALA A 1 4.76 -2.89 14.54
CA ALA A 1 4.26 -1.68 13.82
C ALA A 1 3.14 -2.02 12.83
N ALA A 2 3.31 -3.05 11.97
CA ALA A 2 2.29 -3.46 10.99
C ALA A 2 0.88 -3.63 11.60
N VAL A 3 0.74 -4.32 12.73
CA VAL A 3 -0.56 -4.57 13.39
C VAL A 3 -1.40 -3.30 13.65
N TRP A 4 -0.77 -2.19 14.06
CA TRP A 4 -1.49 -0.94 14.31
C TRP A 4 -1.88 -0.21 13.03
N TRP A 5 -1.04 -0.31 12.00
CA TRP A 5 -1.38 0.22 10.68
C TRP A 5 -2.44 -0.63 9.99
N THR A 6 -2.48 -1.95 10.21
CA THR A 6 -3.52 -2.83 9.68
C THR A 6 -4.87 -2.43 10.23
N ARG A 7 -4.99 -2.28 11.56
CA ARG A 7 -6.23 -1.78 12.18
C ARG A 7 -6.65 -0.40 11.66
N ALA A 8 -5.70 0.51 11.48
CA ALA A 8 -6.02 1.84 10.95
C ALA A 8 -6.44 1.79 9.46
N ALA A 9 -5.79 0.95 8.65
CA ALA A 9 -6.15 0.72 7.26
C ALA A 9 -7.55 0.08 7.16
N ASP A 10 -7.85 -0.89 8.01
CA ASP A 10 -9.17 -1.52 8.09
C ASP A 10 -10.25 -0.51 8.53
N ALA A 11 -9.89 0.45 9.38
CA ALA A 11 -10.76 1.56 9.78
C ALA A 11 -10.93 2.66 8.71
N GLY A 12 -10.35 2.48 7.52
CA GLY A 12 -10.52 3.44 6.41
C GLY A 12 -9.39 4.46 6.26
N HIS A 13 -8.27 4.33 6.98
CA HIS A 13 -7.16 5.28 6.85
C HIS A 13 -6.22 4.92 5.69
N GLY A 14 -6.43 5.50 4.51
CA GLY A 14 -5.56 5.26 3.34
C GLY A 14 -4.07 5.57 3.57
N ARG A 15 -3.72 6.52 4.45
CA ARG A 15 -2.30 6.76 4.81
C ARG A 15 -1.67 5.58 5.53
N ALA A 16 -2.43 4.87 6.36
CA ALA A 16 -1.96 3.67 7.05
C ALA A 16 -1.79 2.51 6.06
N ALA A 17 -2.72 2.35 5.12
CA ALA A 17 -2.60 1.39 4.02
C ALA A 17 -1.35 1.66 3.16
N LEU A 18 -1.07 2.92 2.81
CA LEU A 18 0.16 3.27 2.07
C LEU A 18 1.43 2.94 2.86
N ARG A 19 1.43 3.16 4.18
CA ARG A 19 2.56 2.79 5.04
C ARG A 19 2.78 1.28 5.11
N LEU A 20 1.72 0.49 5.14
CA LEU A 20 1.81 -0.97 5.05
C LEU A 20 2.38 -1.40 3.70
N ALA A 21 1.87 -0.83 2.61
CA ALA A 21 2.36 -1.13 1.26
C ALA A 21 3.89 -0.96 1.15
N LEU A 22 4.42 0.15 1.68
CA LEU A 22 5.86 0.42 1.73
C LEU A 22 6.64 -0.52 2.66
N VAL A 23 6.03 -1.00 3.74
CA VAL A 23 6.67 -1.95 4.65
C VAL A 23 6.81 -3.32 3.98
N TYR A 24 5.76 -3.78 3.30
CA TYR A 24 5.77 -5.05 2.58
C TYR A 24 6.66 -5.02 1.34
N ALA A 25 6.62 -3.93 0.57
CA ALA A 25 7.54 -3.69 -0.55
C ALA A 25 9.01 -3.84 -0.12
N ARG A 26 9.42 -3.19 0.98
CA ARG A 26 10.79 -3.28 1.51
C ARG A 26 11.17 -4.65 2.04
N ARG A 27 10.20 -5.52 2.31
CA ARG A 27 10.43 -6.91 2.73
C ARG A 27 10.52 -7.87 1.54
N GLY A 28 10.34 -7.39 0.31
CA GLY A 28 10.21 -8.23 -0.88
C GLY A 28 8.83 -8.91 -0.99
N GLU A 29 7.89 -8.58 -0.10
CA GLU A 29 6.53 -9.09 -0.13
C GLU A 29 5.69 -8.25 -1.12
N LEU A 30 6.08 -8.26 -2.39
CA LEU A 30 5.54 -7.37 -3.43
C LEU A 30 4.02 -7.54 -3.62
N ALA A 31 3.53 -8.77 -3.56
CA ALA A 31 2.10 -9.08 -3.69
C ALA A 31 1.27 -8.48 -2.54
N GLU A 32 1.79 -8.49 -1.32
CA GLU A 32 1.15 -7.84 -0.17
C GLU A 32 1.23 -6.32 -0.30
N GLY A 33 2.37 -5.81 -0.76
CA GLY A 33 2.58 -4.40 -1.06
C GLY A 33 1.54 -3.84 -2.03
N GLN A 34 1.25 -4.56 -3.13
CA GLN A 34 0.23 -4.18 -4.10
C GLN A 34 -1.17 -4.15 -3.49
N ARG A 35 -1.54 -5.17 -2.70
CA ARG A 35 -2.85 -5.21 -2.03
C ARG A 35 -3.08 -4.00 -1.13
N TRP A 36 -2.09 -3.66 -0.32
CA TRP A 36 -2.17 -2.49 0.55
C TRP A 36 -2.13 -1.17 -0.22
N ALA A 37 -1.43 -1.11 -1.36
CA ALA A 37 -1.42 0.07 -2.23
C ALA A 37 -2.79 0.27 -2.89
N ALA A 38 -3.43 -0.77 -3.43
CA ALA A 38 -4.80 -0.70 -3.94
C ALA A 38 -5.78 -0.22 -2.86
N ARG A 39 -5.66 -0.77 -1.64
CA ARG A 39 -6.46 -0.33 -0.49
C ARG A 39 -6.23 1.14 -0.13
N ALA A 40 -5.00 1.63 -0.26
CA ALA A 40 -4.67 3.04 -0.04
C ALA A 40 -5.25 3.98 -1.12
N MET A 41 -5.44 3.49 -2.34
CA MET A 41 -6.12 4.21 -3.41
C MET A 41 -7.61 4.35 -3.14
N GLU A 42 -8.24 3.32 -2.59
CA GLU A 42 -9.67 3.32 -2.25
C GLU A 42 -9.99 4.16 -1.02
N LEU A 43 -9.13 4.10 0.00
CA LEU A 43 -9.40 4.69 1.32
C LEU A 43 -8.74 6.06 1.55
N GLY A 44 -7.80 6.43 0.70
CA GLY A 44 -7.00 7.64 0.85
C GLY A 44 -7.60 8.85 0.15
N PRO A 45 -7.32 10.07 0.62
CA PRO A 45 -7.53 11.26 -0.20
C PRO A 45 -6.68 11.17 -1.48
N LYS A 46 -7.04 11.95 -2.51
CA LYS A 46 -6.44 11.91 -3.85
C LYS A 46 -4.90 11.83 -3.86
N GLU A 47 -4.23 12.64 -3.04
CA GLU A 47 -2.76 12.66 -2.93
C GLU A 47 -2.16 11.32 -2.46
N VAL A 48 -2.85 10.63 -1.56
CA VAL A 48 -2.45 9.30 -1.06
C VAL A 48 -2.71 8.25 -2.13
N GLY A 49 -3.85 8.32 -2.81
CA GLY A 49 -4.18 7.43 -3.91
C GLY A 49 -3.20 7.55 -5.08
N GLU A 50 -2.81 8.76 -5.47
CA GLU A 50 -1.80 8.97 -6.52
C GLU A 50 -0.43 8.39 -6.14
N ARG A 51 -0.01 8.55 -4.88
CA ARG A 51 1.22 7.93 -4.37
C ARG A 51 1.14 6.42 -4.34
N ALA A 52 0.00 5.88 -3.92
CA ALA A 52 -0.25 4.46 -3.86
C ALA A 52 -0.30 3.83 -5.26
N ALA A 53 -0.91 4.50 -6.24
CA ALA A 53 -0.94 4.05 -7.63
C ALA A 53 0.46 3.94 -8.24
N ARG A 54 1.33 4.93 -7.98
CA ARG A 54 2.74 4.86 -8.42
C ARG A 54 3.49 3.70 -7.77
N LEU A 55 3.27 3.47 -6.48
CA LEU A 55 3.87 2.35 -5.77
C LEU A 55 3.37 1.01 -6.31
N GLU A 56 2.06 0.87 -6.53
CA GLU A 56 1.45 -0.35 -7.08
C GLU A 56 2.02 -0.68 -8.47
N GLY A 57 2.12 0.31 -9.35
CA GLY A 57 2.74 0.13 -10.66
C GLY A 57 4.20 -0.34 -10.57
N ALA A 58 5.02 0.27 -9.69
CA ALA A 58 6.40 -0.16 -9.49
C ALA A 58 6.50 -1.60 -8.97
N LEU A 59 5.66 -1.98 -8.01
CA LEU A 59 5.61 -3.34 -7.48
C LEU A 59 5.09 -4.36 -8.49
N ARG A 60 4.28 -3.93 -9.46
CA ARG A 60 3.78 -4.78 -10.54
C ARG A 60 4.86 -5.10 -11.55
N GLU A 61 5.58 -4.09 -11.99
CA GLU A 61 6.73 -4.26 -12.88
C GLU A 61 7.77 -5.21 -12.27
N GLU A 62 8.05 -5.04 -10.97
CA GLU A 62 9.03 -5.87 -10.25
C GLU A 62 8.55 -7.32 -9.99
N LEU A 63 7.23 -7.56 -9.95
CA LEU A 63 6.67 -8.92 -9.91
C LEU A 63 6.66 -9.61 -11.28
N SER A 64 6.68 -8.84 -12.37
CA SER A 64 6.70 -9.35 -13.73
C SER A 64 8.10 -9.52 -14.32
N ALA A 65 9.13 -9.06 -13.63
CA ALA A 65 10.54 -9.18 -13.99
C ALA A 65 11.12 -10.54 -13.57
#